data_AF-A0A7C5T5Y4-F1
#
_entry.id   AF-A0A7C5T5Y4-F1
#
_cell.length_a   1.000
_cell.length_b   1.000
_cell.length_c   1.000
_cell.angle_alpha   90.00
_cell.angle_beta   90.00
_cell.angle_gamma   90.00
#
_symmetry.space_group_name_H-M   'P 1'
#
loop_
_entity.id
_entity.type
_entity.pdbx_description
1 polymer ?
#
loop_
_entity_poly.entity_id
_entity_poly.type
_entity_poly.pdbx_seq_one_letter_code
_entity_poly.pdbx_strand_id
1 'polypeptide(L)' 'MPVIDFYVVWTALRGVFHLVAQLLAMFGLGEWGGRVMAALLFAAFFFLAGVFRKTRRLVGIFLAILFILVVALAVI' A
#
# COMPACT_ATOMS: atom_id res chain seq x y z
N MET A 1 -4.71 29.39 -10.96
CA MET A 1 -5.12 28.06 -10.48
C MET A 1 -3.84 27.40 -9.97
N PRO A 2 -3.73 26.90 -8.73
CA PRO A 2 -2.51 26.21 -8.33
C PRO A 2 -2.37 24.98 -9.24
N VAL A 3 -1.40 25.02 -10.14
CA VAL A 3 -1.02 23.87 -10.95
C VAL A 3 -0.30 22.96 -9.97
N ILE A 4 -1.07 22.13 -9.28
CA ILE A 4 -0.49 21.04 -8.50
C ILE A 4 0.22 20.17 -9.52
N ASP A 5 1.55 20.23 -9.50
CA ASP A 5 2.35 19.44 -10.40
C ASP A 5 2.18 17.97 -10.01
N PHE A 6 1.47 17.23 -10.86
CA PHE A 6 1.24 15.81 -10.70
C PHE A 6 2.56 15.05 -10.54
N TYR A 7 3.63 15.51 -11.18
CA TYR A 7 4.96 14.93 -11.04
C TYR A 7 5.50 15.05 -9.62
N VAL A 8 5.32 16.21 -8.97
CA VAL A 8 5.76 16.45 -7.59
C VAL A 8 4.95 15.60 -6.61
N VAL A 9 3.63 15.51 -6.80
CA VAL A 9 2.76 14.67 -5.97
C VAL A 9 3.14 13.19 -6.13
N TRP A 10 3.38 12.75 -7.36
CA TRP A 10 3.74 11.37 -7.66
C TRP A 10 5.12 10.99 -7.10
N THR A 11 6.11 11.86 -7.25
CA THR A 11 7.46 11.64 -6.71
C THR A 11 7.48 11.61 -5.19
N ALA A 12 6.72 12.51 -4.54
CA ALA A 12 6.55 12.48 -3.08
C ALA A 12 5.89 11.17 -2.62
N LEU A 13 4.78 10.77 -3.24
CA LEU A 13 4.07 9.52 -2.90
C LEU A 13 4.98 8.30 -3.07
N ARG A 14 5.72 8.23 -4.17
CA ARG A 14 6.67 7.15 -4.46
C ARG A 14 7.81 7.12 -3.45
N GLY A 15 8.33 8.27 -3.03
CA GLY A 15 9.35 8.38 -2.00
C GLY A 15 8.88 7.81 -0.66
N VAL A 16 7.67 8.20 -0.22
CA VAL A 16 7.06 7.67 1.02
C VAL A 16 6.85 6.17 0.93
N PHE A 17 6.37 5.66 -0.22
CA PHE A 17 6.19 4.23 -0.42
C PHE A 17 7.50 3.44 -0.26
N HIS A 18 8.59 3.90 -0.89
CA HIS A 18 9.88 3.23 -0.78
C HIS A 18 10.46 3.27 0.63
N LEU A 19 10.29 4.39 1.35
CA LEU A 19 10.69 4.50 2.76
C LEU A 19 9.93 3.49 3.63
N VAL A 20 8.60 3.42 3.50
CA VAL A 20 7.78 2.47 4.25
C VAL A 20 8.16 1.03 3.90
N ALA A 21 8.39 0.73 2.62
CA ALA A 21 8.83 -0.59 2.18
C ALA A 21 10.20 -0.98 2.75
N GLN A 22 11.15 -0.05 2.80
CA GLN A 22 12.47 -0.27 3.41
C GLN A 22 12.35 -0.49 4.92
N LEU A 23 11.55 0.32 5.62
CA LEU A 23 11.32 0.13 7.05
C LEU A 23 10.72 -1.26 7.32
N LEU A 24 9.69 -1.65 6.56
CA LEU A 24 9.08 -2.98 6.68
C LEU A 24 10.05 -4.11 6.32
N ALA A 25 10.92 -3.91 5.34
CA ALA A 25 11.98 -4.87 5.00
C ALA A 25 12.98 -5.05 6.16
N MET A 26 13.33 -3.97 6.88
CA MET A 26 14.20 -4.03 8.05
C MET A 26 13.58 -4.80 9.23
N PHE A 27 12.26 -4.89 9.32
CA PHE A 27 11.55 -5.67 10.35
C PHE A 27 11.56 -7.19 10.09
N GLY A 28 12.38 -7.68 9.16
CA GLY A 28 12.57 -9.11 8.91
C GLY A 28 11.73 -9.70 7.78
N LEU A 29 10.96 -8.87 7.05
CA LEU A 29 10.16 -9.29 5.90
C LEU A 29 10.98 -9.46 4.61
N GLY A 30 12.25 -9.03 4.60
CA GLY A 30 13.09 -8.96 3.41
C GLY A 30 12.62 -7.90 2.40
N GLU A 31 13.41 -7.66 1.34
CA GLU A 31 13.09 -6.60 0.36
C GLU A 31 11.75 -6.81 -0.35
N TRP A 32 11.41 -8.06 -0.66
CA TRP A 32 10.16 -8.42 -1.33
C TRP A 32 8.96 -8.33 -0.38
N GLY A 33 9.06 -8.86 0.83
CA GLY A 33 7.97 -8.79 1.82
C GLY A 33 7.68 -7.36 2.28
N GLY A 34 8.72 -6.54 2.45
CA GLY A 34 8.57 -5.12 2.80
C GLY A 34 7.79 -4.33 1.74
N ARG A 35 8.06 -4.57 0.45
CA ARG A 35 7.32 -3.94 -0.67
C ARG A 35 5.87 -4.39 -0.74
N VAL A 36 5.62 -5.69 -0.57
CA VAL A 36 4.26 -6.25 -0.58
C VAL A 36 3.44 -5.68 0.59
N MET A 37 4.02 -5.66 1.78
CA MET A 37 3.33 -5.15 2.97
C MET A 37 3.11 -3.63 2.90
N ALA A 38 4.05 -2.87 2.34
CA ALA A 38 3.85 -1.45 2.06
C ALA A 38 2.71 -1.21 1.05
N ALA A 39 2.60 -2.03 0.01
CA ALA A 39 1.51 -1.93 -0.98
C ALA A 39 0.15 -2.21 -0.35
N LEU A 40 0.06 -3.22 0.53
CA LEU A 40 -1.15 -3.52 1.29
C LEU A 40 -1.54 -2.37 2.24
N LEU A 41 -0.56 -1.81 2.95
CA LEU A 41 -0.78 -0.65 3.83
C LEU A 41 -1.31 0.55 3.06
N PHE A 42 -0.68 0.91 1.94
CA PHE A 42 -1.14 2.02 1.10
C PHE A 42 -2.54 1.77 0.55
N ALA A 43 -2.80 0.55 0.06
CA ALA A 43 -4.12 0.19 -0.44
C ALA A 43 -5.19 0.24 0.66
N ALA A 44 -4.88 -0.18 1.88
CA ALA A 44 -5.75 -0.04 3.06
C ALA A 44 -6.00 1.44 3.42
N PHE A 45 -4.97 2.28 3.39
CA PHE A 45 -5.10 3.72 3.62
C PHE A 45 -6.01 4.39 2.58
N PHE A 46 -5.81 4.10 1.28
CA PHE A 46 -6.68 4.62 0.22
C PHE A 46 -8.13 4.13 0.34
N PHE A 47 -8.30 2.90 0.81
CA PHE A 47 -9.62 2.33 1.11
C PHE A 47 -10.33 3.03 2.27
N LEU A 48 -9.61 3.30 3.36
CA LEU A 48 -10.12 4.03 4.53
C LEU A 48 -10.41 5.49 4.20
N ALA A 49 -9.53 6.15 3.45
CA ALA A 49 -9.71 7.52 2.95
C ALA A 49 -10.89 7.66 1.97
N GLY A 50 -11.49 6.54 1.53
CA GLY A 50 -12.66 6.54 0.67
C GLY A 50 -12.35 6.99 -0.76
N VAL A 51 -11.12 6.83 -1.23
CA VAL A 51 -10.76 7.11 -2.63
C VAL A 51 -11.58 6.22 -3.57
N PHE A 52 -11.95 5.02 -3.13
CA PHE A 52 -12.75 4.06 -3.88
C PHE A 52 -14.25 4.12 -3.57
N ARG A 53 -14.86 5.29 -3.29
CA ARG A 53 -16.29 5.38 -2.87
C ARG A 53 -17.27 4.51 -3.68
N LYS A 54 -17.15 4.45 -5.01
CA LYS A 54 -18.01 3.61 -5.88
C LYS A 54 -17.63 2.12 -5.85
N THR A 55 -16.35 1.79 -5.74
CA THR A 55 -15.82 0.43 -5.84
C THR A 55 -15.43 -0.17 -4.49
N ARG A 56 -15.73 0.51 -3.39
CA ARG A 56 -15.34 0.15 -2.01
C ARG A 56 -15.70 -1.29 -1.68
N ARG A 57 -16.90 -1.76 -2.03
CA ARG A 57 -17.31 -3.13 -1.73
C ARG A 57 -16.42 -4.19 -2.39
N LEU A 58 -16.01 -3.99 -3.64
CA LEU A 58 -15.12 -4.90 -4.36
C LEU A 58 -13.67 -4.75 -3.90
N VAL A 59 -13.16 -3.50 -3.83
CA VAL A 59 -11.78 -3.21 -3.43
C VAL A 59 -11.50 -3.71 -2.01
N GLY A 60 -12.47 -3.59 -1.11
CA GLY A 60 -12.35 -4.10 0.26
C GLY A 60 -12.24 -5.62 0.31
N ILE A 61 -13.02 -6.34 -0.50
CA ILE A 61 -12.93 -7.81 -0.60
C ILE A 61 -11.57 -8.24 -1.16
N PHE A 62 -11.11 -7.60 -2.26
CA PHE A 62 -9.79 -7.87 -2.82
C PHE A 62 -8.67 -7.58 -1.83
N LEU A 63 -8.73 -6.46 -1.11
CA LEU A 63 -7.77 -6.12 -0.06
C LEU A 63 -7.76 -7.15 1.07
N ALA A 64 -8.93 -7.56 1.56
CA ALA A 64 -9.03 -8.57 2.61
C ALA A 64 -8.42 -9.90 2.18
N ILE A 65 -8.71 -10.36 0.95
CA ILE A 65 -8.11 -11.58 0.39
C ILE A 65 -6.59 -11.45 0.31
N LEU A 66 -6.08 -10.31 -0.18
CA LEU A 66 -4.66 -10.04 -0.30
C LEU A 66 -3.95 -10.01 1.07
N PHE A 67 -4.56 -9.41 2.09
CA PHE A 67 -4.06 -9.46 3.46
C PHE A 67 -4.01 -10.88 4.00
N ILE A 68 -5.08 -11.66 3.83
CA ILE A 68 -5.14 -13.06 4.27
C ILE A 68 -4.05 -13.89 3.58
N LEU A 69 -3.85 -13.69 2.28
CA LEU A 69 -2.80 -14.35 1.50
C LEU A 69 -1.40 -14.00 2.02
N VAL A 70 -1.12 -12.73 2.26
CA VAL A 70 0.19 -12.29 2.76
C VAL A 70 0.45 -12.80 4.17
N VAL A 71 -0.56 -12.79 5.04
CA VAL A 71 -0.45 -13.39 6.38
C VAL A 71 -0.22 -14.89 6.30
N ALA A 72 -0.98 -15.61 5.45
CA ALA A 72 -0.78 -17.05 5.26
C ALA A 72 0.62 -17.38 4.71
N LEU A 73 1.13 -16.56 3.79
CA LEU A 73 2.46 -16.75 3.21
C LEU A 73 3.59 -16.38 4.18
N ALA A 74 3.35 -15.47 5.12
CA ALA A 74 4.31 -15.08 6.15
C ALA A 74 4.37 -16.07 7.33
N VAL A 75 3.36 -16.92 7.49
CA VAL A 75 3.28 -17.96 8.55
C VAL A 75 3.97 -19.26 8.13
N ILE A 76 4.22 -19.45 6.83
CA ILE A 76 4.91 -20.61 6.25
C ILE A 76 6.38 -20.26 6.01
#